data_AF-A0A8T4E0W7-F1
#
_entry.id   AF-A0A8T4E0W7-F1
#
_cell.length_a   1.000
_cell.length_b   1.000
_cell.length_c   1.000
_cell.angle_alpha   90.00
_cell.angle_beta   90.00
_cell.angle_gamma   90.00
#
_symmetry.space_group_name_H-M   'P 1'
#
loop_
_entity.id
_entity.type
_entity.pdbx_description
1 polymer ?
#
loop_
_entity_poly.entity_id
_entity_poly.type
_entity_poly.pdbx_seq_one_letter_code
_entity_poly.pdbx_strand_id
1 'polypeptide(L)'
;MAEKIKVPFGIIEGGRLDEQFSKDPKKAAGEFLSSPCRTAPTSPEAEKLFPYENYPLWLNAFGLELARLKLESGDGEEEKLILLARTYDEMTHFSKVLKNREKILKNYESYEALSKTTEKMRDKIEKKIRTLAEKAAPNTSGLLGPILSARIISKANGLERLSKMPVSKIQVLGAEKSLFRYLKEKEEGKESKNPKYGVIYMSPFIINAPQKSRGKVARALASKIMVASRIDYFSGEDRSRKIKEEFREEYEKICREGGKKE
;
A
#
# COMPACT_ATOMS: atom_id res chain seq x y z
N MET A 1 -24.43 -28.09 -3.93
CA MET A 1 -24.75 -27.08 -2.89
C MET A 1 -24.32 -25.73 -3.44
N ALA A 2 -25.18 -24.71 -3.37
CA ALA A 2 -24.79 -23.38 -3.84
C ALA A 2 -23.71 -22.80 -2.91
N GLU A 3 -22.75 -22.05 -3.45
CA GLU A 3 -21.67 -21.47 -2.65
C GLU A 3 -22.23 -20.32 -1.80
N LYS A 4 -22.07 -20.40 -0.46
CA LYS A 4 -22.41 -19.31 0.46
C LYS A 4 -21.29 -18.27 0.46
N ILE A 5 -21.64 -17.04 0.12
CA ILE A 5 -20.70 -15.92 -0.01
C ILE A 5 -21.08 -14.84 0.98
N LYS A 6 -20.11 -14.39 1.76
CA LYS A 6 -20.28 -13.26 2.68
C LYS A 6 -20.05 -11.93 1.96
N VAL A 7 -21.02 -11.02 2.10
CA VAL A 7 -20.97 -9.64 1.62
C VAL A 7 -21.20 -8.67 2.79
N PRO A 8 -20.89 -7.36 2.64
CA PRO A 8 -20.99 -6.39 3.72
C PRO A 8 -22.33 -6.35 4.47
N PHE A 9 -23.44 -6.62 3.77
CA PHE A 9 -24.80 -6.51 4.29
C PHE A 9 -25.48 -7.87 4.51
N GLY A 10 -24.76 -8.99 4.39
CA GLY A 10 -25.34 -10.32 4.61
C GLY A 10 -24.59 -11.49 3.97
N ILE A 11 -25.29 -12.61 3.82
CA ILE A 11 -24.80 -13.83 3.17
C ILE A 11 -25.66 -14.11 1.94
N ILE A 12 -25.01 -14.30 0.80
CA ILE A 12 -25.65 -14.64 -0.48
C ILE A 12 -25.50 -16.14 -0.72
N GLU A 13 -26.60 -16.81 -1.04
CA GLU A 13 -26.63 -18.20 -1.49
C GLU A 13 -27.51 -18.32 -2.75
N GLY A 14 -26.98 -18.92 -3.82
CA GLY A 14 -27.74 -19.12 -5.06
C GLY A 14 -28.24 -17.83 -5.73
N GLY A 15 -27.55 -16.70 -5.53
CA GLY A 15 -27.92 -15.40 -6.10
C GLY A 15 -29.05 -14.67 -5.35
N ARG A 16 -29.40 -15.13 -4.13
CA ARG A 16 -30.36 -14.47 -3.24
C ARG A 16 -29.69 -14.13 -1.91
N LEU A 17 -30.17 -13.08 -1.26
CA LEU A 17 -29.77 -12.74 0.10
C LEU A 17 -30.44 -13.73 1.06
N ASP A 18 -29.66 -14.66 1.61
CA ASP A 18 -30.10 -15.72 2.52
C ASP A 18 -30.18 -15.20 3.96
N GLU A 19 -29.10 -14.55 4.40
CA GLU A 19 -29.04 -13.87 5.69
C GLU A 19 -28.80 -12.39 5.47
N GLN A 20 -29.55 -11.55 6.17
CA GLN A 20 -29.40 -10.10 6.15
C GLN A 20 -28.76 -9.63 7.46
N PHE A 21 -27.70 -8.83 7.36
CA PHE A 21 -27.08 -8.20 8.51
C PHE A 21 -27.87 -6.98 8.99
N SER A 22 -27.40 -6.32 10.05
CA SER A 22 -28.05 -5.13 10.59
C SER A 22 -28.03 -3.94 9.61
N LYS A 23 -29.11 -3.14 9.60
CA LYS A 23 -29.15 -1.84 8.88
C LYS A 23 -28.14 -0.83 9.45
N ASP A 24 -27.81 -0.93 10.74
CA ASP A 24 -26.74 -0.14 11.35
C ASP A 24 -25.37 -0.69 10.91
N PRO A 25 -24.55 0.10 10.17
CA PRO A 25 -23.25 -0.35 9.67
C PRO A 25 -22.30 -0.86 10.74
N LYS A 26 -22.38 -0.33 11.97
CA LYS A 26 -21.51 -0.75 13.08
C LYS A 26 -21.80 -2.18 13.52
N LYS A 27 -23.09 -2.50 13.70
CA LYS A 27 -23.53 -3.86 14.04
C LYS A 27 -23.25 -4.83 12.90
N ALA A 28 -23.52 -4.41 11.65
CA ALA A 28 -23.24 -5.21 10.47
C ALA A 28 -21.74 -5.55 10.35
N ALA A 29 -20.83 -4.63 10.69
CA ALA A 29 -19.40 -4.91 10.70
C ALA A 29 -19.01 -5.98 11.73
N GLY A 30 -19.66 -5.99 12.90
CA GLY A 30 -19.48 -7.03 13.91
C GLY A 30 -19.98 -8.40 13.43
N GLU A 31 -21.19 -8.44 12.86
CA GLU A 31 -21.80 -9.64 12.26
C GLU A 31 -20.97 -10.18 11.08
N PHE A 32 -20.41 -9.28 10.27
CA PHE A 32 -19.53 -9.63 9.17
C PHE A 32 -18.23 -10.27 9.66
N LEU A 33 -17.63 -9.78 10.75
CA LEU A 33 -16.40 -10.36 11.32
C LEU A 33 -16.65 -11.72 11.98
N SER A 34 -17.79 -11.90 12.65
CA SER A 34 -18.12 -13.16 13.32
C SER A 34 -18.56 -14.27 12.37
N SER A 35 -19.02 -13.93 11.16
CA SER A 35 -19.47 -14.91 10.18
C SER A 35 -18.30 -15.72 9.57
N PRO A 36 -18.36 -17.07 9.58
CA PRO A 36 -17.30 -17.94 9.06
C PRO A 36 -17.28 -18.05 7.52
N CYS A 37 -18.24 -17.44 6.82
CA CYS A 37 -18.36 -17.55 5.37
C CYS A 37 -17.25 -16.82 4.61
N ARG A 38 -16.90 -17.35 3.43
CA ARG A 38 -15.89 -16.79 2.54
C ARG A 38 -16.32 -15.42 2.03
N THR A 39 -15.43 -14.43 2.13
CA THR A 39 -15.65 -13.11 1.53
C THR A 39 -15.35 -13.15 0.03
N ALA A 40 -16.27 -12.65 -0.79
CA ALA A 40 -16.03 -12.43 -2.22
C ALA A 40 -15.94 -10.92 -2.53
N PRO A 41 -15.29 -10.53 -3.65
CA PRO A 41 -15.38 -9.16 -4.14
C PRO A 41 -16.85 -8.80 -4.40
N THR A 42 -17.25 -7.60 -3.99
CA THR A 42 -18.58 -7.09 -4.33
C THR A 42 -18.71 -7.02 -5.86
N SER A 43 -19.69 -7.74 -6.41
CA SER A 43 -20.04 -7.68 -7.82
C SER A 43 -21.25 -6.75 -8.03
N PRO A 44 -21.45 -6.18 -9.24
CA PRO A 44 -22.64 -5.37 -9.54
C PRO A 44 -23.96 -6.11 -9.27
N GLU A 45 -23.96 -7.44 -9.38
CA GLU A 45 -25.12 -8.28 -9.06
C GLU A 45 -25.41 -8.31 -7.56
N ALA A 46 -24.38 -8.30 -6.72
CA ALA A 46 -24.56 -8.21 -5.26
C ALA A 46 -25.15 -6.86 -4.85
N GLU A 47 -24.76 -5.75 -5.50
CA GLU A 47 -25.33 -4.42 -5.21
C GLU A 47 -26.85 -4.37 -5.44
N LYS A 48 -27.37 -5.11 -6.42
CA LYS A 48 -28.83 -5.20 -6.66
C LYS A 48 -29.59 -5.88 -5.53
N LEU A 49 -28.91 -6.69 -4.71
CA LEU A 49 -29.48 -7.39 -3.56
C LEU A 49 -29.39 -6.55 -2.28
N PHE A 50 -28.87 -5.32 -2.36
CA PHE A 50 -28.71 -4.46 -1.20
C PHE A 50 -30.08 -4.05 -0.62
N PRO A 51 -30.34 -4.31 0.67
CA PRO A 51 -31.67 -4.16 1.24
C PRO A 51 -31.95 -2.77 1.84
N TYR A 52 -30.99 -1.83 1.81
CA TYR A 52 -31.16 -0.51 2.42
C TYR A 52 -31.08 0.63 1.40
N GLU A 53 -31.25 1.86 1.89
CA GLU A 53 -31.09 3.06 1.08
C GLU A 53 -29.62 3.48 0.99
N ASN A 54 -29.28 4.12 -0.13
CA ASN A 54 -28.01 4.81 -0.34
C ASN A 54 -26.78 3.91 -0.10
N TYR A 55 -26.68 2.85 -0.90
CA TYR A 55 -25.61 1.86 -0.87
C TYR A 55 -24.19 2.45 -0.70
N PRO A 56 -23.77 3.49 -1.44
CA PRO A 56 -22.42 4.03 -1.32
C PRO A 56 -22.13 4.62 0.07
N LEU A 57 -23.10 5.36 0.64
CA LEU A 57 -22.95 5.97 1.96
C LEU A 57 -22.87 4.90 3.05
N TRP A 58 -23.78 3.93 2.99
CA TRP A 58 -23.84 2.82 3.94
C TRP A 58 -22.55 1.99 3.90
N LEU A 59 -22.08 1.64 2.70
CA LEU A 59 -20.87 0.85 2.50
C LEU A 59 -19.62 1.57 3.03
N ASN A 60 -19.54 2.89 2.86
CA ASN A 60 -18.45 3.69 3.42
C ASN A 60 -18.45 3.65 4.96
N ALA A 61 -19.62 3.88 5.57
CA ALA A 61 -19.76 3.81 7.03
C ALA A 61 -19.42 2.41 7.57
N PHE A 62 -19.91 1.36 6.90
CA PHE A 62 -19.58 -0.03 7.22
C PHE A 62 -18.07 -0.27 7.15
N GLY A 63 -17.43 0.17 6.08
CA GLY A 63 -15.99 0.00 5.88
C GLY A 63 -15.15 0.69 6.96
N LEU A 64 -15.58 1.87 7.43
CA LEU A 64 -14.93 2.57 8.54
C LEU A 64 -15.06 1.82 9.87
N GLU A 65 -16.26 1.31 10.19
CA GLU A 65 -16.48 0.55 11.42
C GLU A 65 -15.76 -0.81 11.39
N LEU A 66 -15.77 -1.50 10.25
CA LEU A 66 -15.02 -2.74 10.05
C LEU A 66 -13.52 -2.52 10.28
N ALA A 67 -12.97 -1.42 9.75
CA ALA A 67 -11.59 -1.06 9.99
C ALA A 67 -11.31 -0.79 11.48
N ARG A 68 -12.20 -0.07 12.18
CA ARG A 68 -12.05 0.17 13.63
C ARG A 68 -12.05 -1.13 14.44
N LEU A 69 -13.01 -2.01 14.20
CA LEU A 69 -13.11 -3.29 14.90
C LEU A 69 -11.86 -4.15 14.70
N LYS A 70 -11.33 -4.21 13.47
CA LYS A 70 -10.07 -4.91 13.16
C LYS A 70 -8.86 -4.33 13.89
N LEU A 71 -8.81 -3.00 14.09
CA LEU A 71 -7.73 -2.36 14.83
C LEU A 71 -7.79 -2.71 16.32
N GLU A 72 -8.98 -2.89 16.87
CA GLU A 72 -9.24 -3.25 18.26
C GLU A 72 -8.97 -4.74 18.55
N SER A 73 -9.26 -5.64 17.59
CA SER A 73 -9.19 -7.09 17.77
C SER A 73 -7.78 -7.71 17.78
N GLY A 74 -6.71 -6.93 17.95
CA GLY A 74 -5.32 -7.41 18.05
C GLY A 74 -4.67 -7.85 16.73
N ASP A 75 -5.44 -8.51 15.85
CA ASP A 75 -5.01 -9.04 14.54
C ASP A 75 -4.75 -7.96 13.47
N GLY A 76 -5.10 -6.69 13.76
CA GLY A 76 -4.94 -5.57 12.84
C GLY A 76 -3.54 -4.95 12.79
N GLU A 77 -2.45 -5.67 13.10
CA GLU A 77 -1.09 -5.10 13.02
C GLU A 77 -0.72 -4.67 11.60
N GLU A 78 -1.16 -5.43 10.59
CA GLU A 78 -0.99 -5.08 9.19
C GLU A 78 -1.85 -3.86 8.82
N GLU A 79 -3.14 -3.85 9.16
CA GLU A 79 -4.00 -2.69 8.93
C GLU A 79 -3.47 -1.43 9.61
N LYS A 80 -2.95 -1.55 10.84
CA LYS A 80 -2.24 -0.48 11.56
C LYS A 80 -1.07 0.02 10.74
N LEU A 81 -0.22 -0.87 10.23
CA LEU A 81 0.93 -0.50 9.41
C LEU A 81 0.52 0.24 8.12
N ILE A 82 -0.49 -0.27 7.42
CA ILE A 82 -1.02 0.32 6.18
C ILE A 82 -1.54 1.74 6.45
N LEU A 83 -2.34 1.91 7.51
CA LEU A 83 -2.91 3.20 7.89
C LEU A 83 -1.83 4.18 8.30
N LEU A 84 -0.89 3.76 9.16
CA LEU A 84 0.24 4.58 9.58
C LEU A 84 1.08 5.05 8.38
N ALA A 85 1.32 4.19 7.40
CA ALA A 85 2.05 4.56 6.18
C ALA A 85 1.33 5.66 5.38
N ARG A 86 0.00 5.59 5.26
CA ARG A 86 -0.81 6.63 4.58
C ARG A 86 -0.76 7.94 5.36
N THR A 87 -1.00 7.88 6.68
CA THR A 87 -0.94 9.05 7.56
C THR A 87 0.46 9.68 7.55
N TYR A 88 1.52 8.89 7.47
CA TYR A 88 2.89 9.40 7.36
C TYR A 88 3.12 10.20 6.08
N ASP A 89 2.59 9.73 4.94
CA ASP A 89 2.68 10.46 3.67
C ASP A 89 1.89 11.77 3.70
N GLU A 90 0.68 11.75 4.28
CA GLU A 90 -0.15 12.93 4.50
C GLU A 90 0.54 13.94 5.42
N MET A 91 1.07 13.50 6.56
CA MET A 91 1.81 14.35 7.50
C MET A 91 3.08 14.93 6.88
N THR A 92 3.78 14.14 6.07
CA THR A 92 4.96 14.61 5.33
C THR A 92 4.56 15.67 4.29
N HIS A 93 3.44 15.49 3.60
CA HIS A 93 2.91 16.50 2.69
C HIS A 93 2.52 17.77 3.43
N PHE A 94 1.79 17.64 4.54
CA PHE A 94 1.36 18.77 5.36
C PHE A 94 2.54 19.58 5.91
N SER A 95 3.56 18.91 6.46
CA SER A 95 4.82 19.54 6.89
C SER A 95 5.48 20.33 5.74
N LYS A 96 5.54 19.76 4.54
CA LYS A 96 6.08 20.46 3.35
C LYS A 96 5.25 21.69 2.98
N VAL A 97 3.92 21.61 3.04
CA VAL A 97 3.04 22.75 2.77
C VAL A 97 3.29 23.88 3.77
N LEU A 98 3.38 23.57 5.06
CA LEU A 98 3.67 24.55 6.11
C LEU A 98 5.02 25.24 5.86
N LYS A 99 6.07 24.47 5.57
CA LYS A 99 7.42 25.00 5.26
C LYS A 99 7.44 25.85 3.99
N ASN A 100 6.78 25.41 2.92
CA ASN A 100 6.77 26.14 1.65
C ASN A 100 6.02 27.48 1.75
N ARG A 101 5.02 27.56 2.63
CA ARG A 101 4.19 28.77 2.85
C ARG A 101 4.61 29.56 4.08
N GLU A 102 5.77 29.25 4.64
CA GLU A 102 6.27 29.81 5.89
C GLU A 102 6.26 31.35 5.91
N LYS A 103 6.64 32.00 4.79
CA LYS A 103 6.64 33.48 4.69
C LYS A 103 5.27 34.12 4.97
N ILE A 104 4.19 33.43 4.61
CA ILE A 104 2.81 33.90 4.82
C ILE A 104 2.32 33.45 6.20
N LEU A 105 2.59 32.18 6.54
CA LEU A 105 2.03 31.55 7.72
C LEU A 105 2.69 31.99 9.03
N LYS A 106 3.94 32.45 9.01
CA LYS A 106 4.67 32.93 10.20
C LYS A 106 3.96 34.06 10.95
N ASN A 107 3.11 34.83 10.28
CA ASN A 107 2.37 35.94 10.89
C ASN A 107 1.17 35.46 11.73
N TYR A 108 0.78 34.19 11.64
CA TYR A 108 -0.31 33.63 12.43
C TYR A 108 0.24 33.03 13.73
N GLU A 109 -0.32 33.42 14.88
CA GLU A 109 0.13 32.98 16.20
C GLU A 109 0.20 31.45 16.35
N SER A 110 -0.71 30.73 15.69
CA SER A 110 -0.79 29.27 15.77
C SER A 110 0.24 28.52 14.91
N TYR A 111 0.96 29.20 14.00
CA TYR A 111 1.84 28.54 13.03
C TYR A 111 2.95 27.74 13.71
N GLU A 112 3.64 28.33 14.69
CA GLU A 112 4.78 27.69 15.31
C GLU A 112 4.37 26.44 16.10
N ALA A 113 3.25 26.53 16.83
CA ALA A 113 2.66 25.41 17.56
C ALA A 113 2.21 24.28 16.62
N LEU A 114 1.53 24.63 15.52
CA LEU A 114 1.06 23.68 14.51
C LEU A 114 2.22 22.98 13.80
N SER A 115 3.25 23.74 13.39
CA SER A 115 4.45 23.22 12.74
C SER A 115 5.20 22.25 13.65
N LYS A 116 5.46 22.64 14.91
CA LYS A 116 6.10 21.78 15.92
C LYS A 116 5.28 20.52 16.19
N THR A 117 3.96 20.64 16.31
CA THR A 117 3.06 19.50 16.59
C THR A 117 3.04 18.51 15.43
N THR A 118 2.97 19.02 14.20
CA THR A 118 3.02 18.22 12.97
C THR A 118 4.29 17.40 12.89
N GLU A 119 5.46 18.02 13.12
CA GLU A 119 6.74 17.31 13.09
C GLU A 119 6.82 16.24 14.20
N LYS A 120 6.41 16.58 15.43
CA LYS A 120 6.36 15.62 16.54
C LYS A 120 5.47 14.41 16.23
N MET A 121 4.30 14.63 15.62
CA MET A 121 3.41 13.54 15.24
C MET A 121 4.00 12.70 14.10
N ARG A 122 4.59 13.35 13.08
CA ARG A 122 5.30 12.67 11.98
C ARG A 122 6.39 11.76 12.51
N ASP A 123 7.20 12.22 13.45
CA ASP A 123 8.30 11.44 14.06
C ASP A 123 7.78 10.26 14.90
N LYS A 124 6.68 10.45 15.64
CA LYS A 124 6.03 9.35 16.39
C LYS A 124 5.49 8.27 15.45
N ILE A 125 4.84 8.67 14.36
CA ILE A 125 4.33 7.76 13.34
C ILE A 125 5.50 7.01 12.69
N GLU A 126 6.57 7.71 12.32
CA GLU A 126 7.79 7.11 11.75
C GLU A 126 8.37 6.02 12.66
N LYS A 127 8.52 6.30 13.95
CA LYS A 127 9.00 5.32 14.93
C LYS A 127 8.10 4.09 14.98
N LYS A 128 6.77 4.29 14.99
CA LYS A 128 5.82 3.17 15.04
C LYS A 128 5.85 2.33 13.77
N ILE A 129 5.98 2.97 12.60
CA ILE A 129 6.14 2.28 11.31
C ILE A 129 7.41 1.43 11.33
N ARG A 130 8.54 1.96 11.83
CA ARG A 130 9.80 1.21 11.90
C ARG A 130 9.64 -0.10 12.65
N THR A 131 9.09 -0.04 13.87
CA THR A 131 8.85 -1.22 14.70
C THR A 131 7.91 -2.22 14.03
N LEU A 132 6.78 -1.76 13.47
CA LEU A 132 5.79 -2.64 12.86
C LEU A 132 6.28 -3.26 11.55
N ALA A 133 6.97 -2.50 10.70
CA ALA A 133 7.46 -2.98 9.42
C ALA A 133 8.62 -3.98 9.56
N GLU A 134 9.50 -3.80 10.56
CA GLU A 134 10.56 -4.75 10.86
C GLU A 134 10.00 -6.07 11.42
N LYS A 135 8.92 -6.00 12.21
CA LYS A 135 8.23 -7.18 12.72
C LYS A 135 7.44 -7.91 11.62
N ALA A 136 6.67 -7.18 10.82
CA ALA A 136 5.75 -7.76 9.83
C ALA A 136 6.43 -8.18 8.54
N ALA A 137 7.50 -7.48 8.13
CA ALA A 137 8.19 -7.72 6.86
C ALA A 137 9.70 -7.49 6.99
N PRO A 138 10.42 -8.33 7.77
CA PRO A 138 11.86 -8.16 8.03
C PRO A 138 12.70 -8.17 6.75
N ASN A 139 12.40 -9.02 5.78
CA ASN A 139 13.16 -9.12 4.52
C ASN A 139 12.98 -7.87 3.66
N THR A 140 11.72 -7.44 3.47
CA THR A 140 11.40 -6.25 2.67
C THR A 140 11.95 -4.99 3.32
N SER A 141 11.84 -4.89 4.66
CA SER A 141 12.39 -3.78 5.45
C SER A 141 13.92 -3.76 5.45
N GLY A 142 14.60 -4.90 5.49
CA GLY A 142 16.06 -4.95 5.39
C GLY A 142 16.59 -4.53 4.01
N LEU A 143 15.84 -4.82 2.95
CA LEU A 143 16.18 -4.42 1.58
C LEU A 143 15.93 -2.92 1.32
N LEU A 144 14.73 -2.42 1.63
CA LEU A 144 14.27 -1.07 1.27
C LEU A 144 14.38 -0.03 2.38
N GLY A 145 14.52 -0.47 3.62
CA GLY A 145 14.26 0.31 4.82
C GLY A 145 12.78 0.27 5.25
N PRO A 146 12.48 0.44 6.55
CA PRO A 146 11.13 0.23 7.07
C PRO A 146 10.06 1.16 6.48
N ILE A 147 10.41 2.41 6.19
CA ILE A 147 9.44 3.41 5.67
C ILE A 147 9.02 3.09 4.24
N LEU A 148 9.98 2.74 3.37
CA LEU A 148 9.66 2.39 2.00
C LEU A 148 8.96 1.01 1.92
N SER A 149 9.33 0.08 2.80
CA SER A 149 8.64 -1.20 2.99
C SER A 149 7.16 -0.98 3.38
N ALA A 150 6.88 -0.15 4.39
CA ALA A 150 5.51 0.17 4.78
C ALA A 150 4.71 0.85 3.66
N ARG A 151 5.34 1.76 2.91
CA ARG A 151 4.69 2.41 1.75
C ARG A 151 4.32 1.40 0.66
N ILE A 152 5.21 0.48 0.31
CA ILE A 152 4.94 -0.48 -0.76
C ILE A 152 3.84 -1.48 -0.35
N ILE A 153 3.86 -1.94 0.91
CA ILE A 153 2.79 -2.75 1.51
C ILE A 153 1.44 -2.00 1.48
N SER A 154 1.45 -0.72 1.87
CA SER A 154 0.25 0.13 1.85
C SER A 154 -0.31 0.33 0.44
N LYS A 155 0.56 0.53 -0.57
CA LYS A 155 0.16 0.63 -1.99
C LYS A 155 -0.35 -0.70 -2.54
N ALA A 156 0.16 -1.82 -2.05
CA ALA A 156 -0.34 -3.15 -2.41
C ALA A 156 -1.68 -3.50 -1.72
N ASN A 157 -2.06 -2.75 -0.69
CA ASN A 157 -3.15 -3.05 0.25
C ASN A 157 -2.93 -4.35 1.03
N GLY A 158 -1.70 -4.56 1.49
CA GLY A 158 -1.31 -5.73 2.30
C GLY A 158 -0.13 -6.49 1.72
N LEU A 159 0.59 -7.16 2.61
CA LEU A 159 1.73 -8.03 2.37
C LEU A 159 1.30 -9.28 1.60
N GLU A 160 0.13 -9.85 1.89
CA GLU A 160 -0.44 -10.95 1.12
C GLU A 160 -0.59 -10.57 -0.37
N ARG A 161 -1.19 -9.40 -0.63
CA ARG A 161 -1.39 -8.92 -1.99
C ARG A 161 -0.05 -8.63 -2.66
N LEU A 162 0.90 -8.06 -1.93
CA LEU A 162 2.25 -7.78 -2.39
C LEU A 162 3.00 -9.08 -2.79
N SER A 163 2.92 -10.15 -1.99
CA SER A 163 3.62 -11.42 -2.23
C SER A 163 3.12 -12.13 -3.49
N LYS A 164 1.85 -11.91 -3.84
CA LYS A 164 1.18 -12.42 -5.06
C LYS A 164 1.43 -11.56 -6.30
N MET A 165 1.99 -10.34 -6.18
CA MET A 165 2.22 -9.49 -7.35
C MET A 165 3.39 -9.97 -8.21
N PRO A 166 3.31 -9.86 -9.54
CA PRO A 166 4.45 -10.08 -10.42
C PRO A 166 5.43 -8.89 -10.36
N VAL A 167 6.69 -9.13 -10.75
CA VAL A 167 7.76 -8.13 -10.78
C VAL A 167 7.37 -6.87 -11.55
N SER A 168 6.74 -7.03 -12.72
CA SER A 168 6.32 -5.91 -13.57
C SER A 168 5.35 -4.98 -12.87
N LYS A 169 4.45 -5.52 -12.04
CA LYS A 169 3.49 -4.73 -11.25
C LYS A 169 4.18 -4.04 -10.07
N ILE A 170 5.05 -4.76 -9.35
CA ILE A 170 5.83 -4.19 -8.23
C ILE A 170 6.70 -3.02 -8.71
N GLN A 171 7.32 -3.16 -9.89
CA GLN A 171 8.17 -2.14 -10.49
C GLN A 171 7.44 -0.79 -10.64
N VAL A 172 6.19 -0.81 -11.10
CA VAL A 172 5.40 0.40 -11.40
C VAL A 172 4.33 0.71 -10.35
N LEU A 173 4.33 0.02 -9.21
CA LEU A 173 3.35 0.21 -8.15
C LEU A 173 3.40 1.65 -7.63
N GLY A 174 2.27 2.35 -7.60
CA GLY A 174 2.21 3.79 -7.27
C GLY A 174 2.35 4.73 -8.47
N ALA A 175 2.60 4.22 -9.69
CA ALA A 175 2.60 4.99 -10.95
C ALA A 175 1.41 4.64 -11.85
N GLU A 176 0.31 4.15 -11.27
CA GLU A 176 -0.87 3.66 -11.99
C GLU A 176 -1.44 4.74 -12.92
N LYS A 177 -1.58 5.98 -12.44
CA LYS A 177 -2.08 7.10 -13.26
C LYS A 177 -1.24 7.33 -14.51
N SER A 178 0.08 7.28 -14.39
CA SER A 178 1.01 7.45 -15.50
C SER A 178 0.98 6.24 -16.44
N LEU A 179 0.84 5.03 -15.89
CA LEU A 179 0.74 3.79 -16.65
C LEU A 179 -0.55 3.75 -17.47
N PHE A 180 -1.70 4.04 -16.85
CA PHE A 180 -2.99 4.06 -17.54
C PHE A 180 -3.06 5.16 -18.61
N ARG A 181 -2.47 6.32 -18.34
CA ARG A 181 -2.31 7.36 -19.38
C ARG A 181 -1.49 6.86 -20.56
N TYR A 182 -0.34 6.23 -20.30
CA TYR A 182 0.51 5.65 -21.34
C TYR A 182 -0.26 4.59 -22.16
N LEU A 183 -1.00 3.69 -21.52
CA LEU A 183 -1.78 2.66 -22.21
C LEU A 183 -2.85 3.27 -23.13
N LYS A 184 -3.56 4.29 -22.64
CA LYS A 184 -4.56 5.01 -23.43
C LYS A 184 -3.94 5.75 -24.61
N GLU A 185 -2.84 6.47 -24.39
CA GLU A 185 -2.14 7.19 -25.46
C GLU A 185 -1.57 6.23 -26.50
N LYS A 186 -1.08 5.06 -26.08
CA LYS A 186 -0.61 4.00 -26.98
C LYS A 186 -1.74 3.45 -27.86
N GLU A 187 -2.92 3.24 -27.30
CA GLU A 187 -4.11 2.79 -28.04
C GLU A 187 -4.56 3.84 -29.07
N GLU A 188 -4.45 5.13 -28.72
CA GLU A 188 -4.74 6.26 -29.61
C GLU A 188 -3.62 6.54 -30.66
N GLY A 189 -2.58 5.70 -30.72
CA GLY A 189 -1.46 5.86 -31.66
C GLY A 189 -0.52 7.02 -31.34
N LYS A 190 -0.58 7.58 -30.13
CA LYS A 190 0.28 8.70 -29.69
C LYS A 190 1.60 8.17 -29.13
N GLU A 191 2.68 8.89 -29.40
CA GLU A 191 3.96 8.63 -28.75
C GLU A 191 3.90 9.02 -27.28
N SER A 192 4.08 8.04 -26.39
CA SER A 192 4.11 8.26 -24.95
C SER A 192 5.15 7.38 -24.27
N LYS A 193 5.67 7.87 -23.14
CA LYS A 193 6.72 7.18 -22.37
C LYS A 193 6.11 6.35 -21.25
N ASN A 194 6.34 5.04 -21.29
CA ASN A 194 5.96 4.12 -20.23
C ASN A 194 6.70 4.46 -18.91
N PRO A 195 6.03 4.54 -17.75
CA PRO A 195 6.70 4.69 -16.46
C PRO A 195 7.69 3.55 -16.18
N LYS A 196 8.93 3.90 -15.83
CA LYS A 196 10.00 2.93 -15.53
C LYS A 196 9.98 2.43 -14.09
N TYR A 197 9.32 3.16 -13.19
CA TYR A 197 9.29 2.90 -11.75
C TYR A 197 8.08 3.60 -11.13
N GLY A 198 7.60 3.05 -10.02
CA GLY A 198 6.59 3.67 -9.16
C GLY A 198 7.20 4.16 -7.84
N VAL A 199 6.57 3.80 -6.72
CA VAL A 199 6.97 4.16 -5.35
C VAL A 199 8.40 3.73 -5.03
N ILE A 200 8.89 2.65 -5.65
CA ILE A 200 10.25 2.15 -5.45
C ILE A 200 11.33 3.16 -5.89
N TYR A 201 10.98 4.17 -6.70
CA TYR A 201 11.90 5.25 -7.08
C TYR A 201 12.52 5.98 -5.89
N MET A 202 11.83 6.00 -4.74
CA MET A 202 12.33 6.61 -3.51
C MET A 202 13.53 5.87 -2.92
N SER A 203 13.85 4.68 -3.41
CA SER A 203 15.03 3.91 -2.98
C SER A 203 16.32 4.64 -3.37
N PRO A 204 17.27 4.82 -2.43
CA PRO A 204 18.58 5.40 -2.73
C PRO A 204 19.32 4.69 -3.86
N PHE A 205 19.12 3.38 -4.01
CA PHE A 205 19.70 2.60 -5.10
C PHE A 205 19.25 3.10 -6.47
N ILE A 206 18.00 3.53 -6.63
CA ILE A 206 17.51 4.05 -7.92
C ILE A 206 17.90 5.52 -8.11
N ILE A 207 17.79 6.34 -7.07
CA ILE A 207 18.10 7.77 -7.15
C ILE A 207 19.57 7.98 -7.54
N ASN A 208 20.47 7.22 -6.90
CA ASN A 208 21.91 7.34 -7.09
C ASN A 208 22.43 6.58 -8.32
N ALA A 209 21.62 5.71 -8.94
CA ALA A 209 22.00 5.02 -10.16
C ALA A 209 22.09 5.98 -11.36
N PRO A 210 22.98 5.69 -12.35
CA PRO A 210 23.02 6.41 -13.61
C PRO A 210 21.65 6.42 -14.31
N GLN A 211 21.27 7.55 -14.93
CA GLN A 211 19.93 7.74 -15.51
C GLN A 211 19.54 6.65 -16.53
N LYS A 212 20.50 6.17 -17.33
CA LYS A 212 20.31 5.07 -18.30
C LYS A 212 20.03 3.73 -17.59
N SER A 213 20.65 3.49 -16.44
CA SER A 213 20.54 2.26 -15.65
C SER A 213 19.34 2.22 -14.70
N ARG A 214 18.74 3.37 -14.35
CA ARG A 214 17.62 3.44 -13.37
C ARG A 214 16.49 2.45 -13.65
N GLY A 215 16.14 2.24 -14.92
CA GLY A 215 15.09 1.27 -15.30
C GLY A 215 15.51 -0.19 -15.06
N LYS A 216 16.78 -0.53 -15.34
CA LYS A 216 17.33 -1.87 -15.07
C LYS A 216 17.43 -2.12 -13.57
N VAL A 217 17.94 -1.14 -12.81
CA VAL A 217 18.01 -1.20 -11.33
C VAL A 217 16.62 -1.31 -10.71
N ALA A 218 15.63 -0.55 -11.19
CA ALA A 218 14.26 -0.64 -10.71
C ALA A 218 13.67 -2.05 -10.89
N ARG A 219 13.95 -2.69 -12.03
CA ARG A 219 13.51 -4.07 -12.31
C ARG A 219 14.20 -5.08 -11.40
N ALA A 220 15.53 -5.00 -11.25
CA ALA A 220 16.29 -5.86 -10.34
C ALA A 220 15.79 -5.71 -8.89
N LEU A 221 15.57 -4.47 -8.45
CA LEU A 221 15.03 -4.19 -7.12
C LEU A 221 13.63 -4.78 -6.95
N ALA A 222 12.74 -4.60 -7.92
CA ALA A 222 11.40 -5.19 -7.89
C ALA A 222 11.41 -6.72 -7.83
N SER A 223 12.36 -7.39 -8.51
CA SER A 223 12.56 -8.83 -8.42
C SER A 223 12.93 -9.27 -7.00
N LYS A 224 13.85 -8.55 -6.35
CA LYS A 224 14.28 -8.86 -4.98
C LYS A 224 13.20 -8.53 -3.95
N ILE A 225 12.42 -7.48 -4.16
CA ILE A 225 11.21 -7.18 -3.37
C ILE A 225 10.21 -8.32 -3.46
N MET A 226 9.94 -8.86 -4.66
CA MET A 226 9.01 -9.96 -4.85
C MET A 226 9.43 -11.21 -4.06
N VAL A 227 10.73 -11.52 -4.05
CA VAL A 227 11.26 -12.67 -3.27
C VAL A 227 11.15 -12.38 -1.77
N ALA A 228 11.56 -11.18 -1.33
CA ALA A 228 11.50 -10.76 0.07
C ALA A 228 10.07 -10.80 0.61
N SER A 229 9.09 -10.24 -0.11
CA SER A 229 7.69 -10.20 0.32
C SER A 229 7.04 -11.57 0.39
N ARG A 230 7.48 -12.52 -0.46
CA ARG A 230 7.04 -13.92 -0.40
C ARG A 230 7.60 -14.63 0.82
N ILE A 231 8.87 -14.43 1.14
CA ILE A 231 9.48 -15.02 2.34
C ILE A 231 8.82 -14.44 3.59
N ASP A 232 8.64 -13.11 3.63
CA ASP A 232 7.96 -12.41 4.73
C ASP A 232 6.55 -12.97 4.96
N TYR A 233 5.76 -13.19 3.91
CA TYR A 233 4.39 -13.67 4.05
C TYR A 233 4.26 -15.17 4.35
N PHE A 234 5.03 -16.03 3.67
CA PHE A 234 4.84 -17.49 3.75
C PHE A 234 5.71 -18.19 4.79
N SER A 235 6.90 -17.65 5.08
CA SER A 235 7.89 -18.30 5.95
C SER A 235 8.17 -17.53 7.24
N GLY A 236 8.17 -16.20 7.19
CA GLY A 236 8.57 -15.35 8.32
C GLY A 236 10.06 -15.40 8.69
N GLU A 237 10.88 -16.17 7.97
CA GLU A 237 12.33 -16.27 8.21
C GLU A 237 13.04 -14.98 7.77
N ASP A 238 13.96 -14.47 8.61
CA ASP A 238 14.79 -13.32 8.24
C ASP A 238 15.99 -13.75 7.38
N ARG A 239 15.89 -13.48 6.08
CA ARG A 239 16.95 -13.63 5.06
C ARG A 239 17.37 -12.27 4.49
N SER A 240 17.09 -11.18 5.20
CA SER A 240 17.28 -9.81 4.73
C SER A 240 18.71 -9.51 4.29
N ARG A 241 19.71 -10.00 5.04
CA ARG A 241 21.14 -9.80 4.75
C ARG A 241 21.52 -10.41 3.40
N LYS A 242 21.20 -11.69 3.21
CA LYS A 242 21.48 -12.43 1.97
C LYS A 242 20.82 -11.78 0.76
N ILE A 243 19.53 -11.44 0.86
CA ILE A 243 18.78 -10.80 -0.24
C ILE A 243 19.41 -9.46 -0.61
N LYS A 244 19.85 -8.69 0.38
CA LYS A 244 20.46 -7.37 0.19
C LYS A 244 21.86 -7.46 -0.42
N GLU A 245 22.66 -8.45 -0.02
CA GLU A 245 23.97 -8.74 -0.61
C GLU A 245 23.84 -9.12 -2.08
N GLU A 246 22.98 -10.10 -2.40
CA GLU A 246 22.71 -10.50 -3.79
C GLU A 246 22.23 -9.32 -4.64
N PHE A 247 21.38 -8.44 -4.09
CA PHE A 247 20.93 -7.24 -4.79
C PHE A 247 22.07 -6.23 -5.02
N ARG A 248 22.98 -6.07 -4.05
CA ARG A 248 24.11 -5.14 -4.18
C ARG A 248 25.06 -5.56 -5.30
N GLU A 249 25.37 -6.85 -5.39
CA GLU A 249 26.19 -7.40 -6.47
C GLU A 249 25.57 -7.13 -7.84
N GLU A 250 24.28 -7.40 -7.99
CA GLU A 250 23.53 -7.14 -9.22
C GLU A 250 23.47 -5.62 -9.55
N TYR A 251 23.24 -4.78 -8.53
CA TYR A 251 23.23 -3.32 -8.64
C TYR A 251 24.56 -2.77 -9.17
N GLU A 252 25.69 -3.23 -8.63
CA GLU A 252 27.01 -2.81 -9.07
C GLU A 252 27.27 -3.22 -10.51
N LYS A 253 26.92 -4.45 -10.89
CA LYS A 253 27.06 -4.94 -12.27
C LYS A 253 26.28 -4.06 -13.25
N ILE A 254 25.01 -3.78 -12.96
CA ILE A 254 24.15 -2.92 -13.80
C ILE A 254 24.71 -1.50 -13.90
N CYS A 255 25.25 -0.95 -12.81
CA CYS A 255 25.85 0.38 -12.81
C CYS A 255 27.15 0.44 -13.62
N ARG A 256 28.00 -0.59 -13.54
CA ARG A 256 29.23 -0.71 -14.34
C ARG A 256 28.90 -0.81 -15.84
N GLU A 257 27.94 -1.65 -16.22
CA GLU A 257 27.53 -1.83 -17.61
C GLU A 257 26.89 -0.56 -18.20
N GLY A 258 26.07 0.17 -17.44
CA GLY A 258 25.46 1.41 -17.93
C GLY A 258 26.37 2.64 -17.92
N GLY A 259 27.54 2.55 -17.27
CA GLY A 259 28.58 3.58 -17.26
C GLY A 259 29.63 3.42 -18.36
N LYS A 260 29.78 2.21 -18.93
CA LYS A 260 30.63 1.97 -20.11
C LYS A 260 29.94 2.58 -21.34
N LYS A 261 30.53 3.66 -21.86
CA LYS A 261 30.16 4.25 -23.15
C LYS A 261 30.53 3.28 -24.27
N GLU A 262 29.57 2.97 -25.14
CA GLU A 262 29.79 3.03 -26.59
C GLU A 262 29.33 4.40 -27.06
#